data_AF-A4CNA3-F1
#
_entry.id   AF-A4CNA3-F1
#
_cell.length_a   1.000
_cell.length_b   1.000
_cell.length_c   1.000
_cell.angle_alpha   90.00
_cell.angle_beta   90.00
_cell.angle_gamma   90.00
#
_symmetry.space_group_name_H-M   'P 1'
#
loop_
_entity.id
_entity.type
_entity.pdbx_description
1 polymer ?
#
loop_
_entity_poly.entity_id
_entity_poly.type
_entity_poly.pdbx_seq_one_letter_code
_entity_poly.pdbx_strand_id
1 'polypeptide(L)'
;MTQQYWTEICDEIDAGTRLSDHPFRYATLATVGLEKVPRLRTIVVREFDPEQMRLTFFTDARSKKMLHIKENNKVSLLYYHPEKLLQLRIEGIAYREKDDALLSAYWEGIREASRKDYTTEERPGAEIKGPDQVDYMQGSENFAVVRIQPFRIEYLQLRRPNHIRVRFSRTDDSWSGDFLVP
;
A
#
# COMPACT_ATOMS: atom_id res chain seq x y z
N MET A 1 19.00 18.36 -7.70
CA MET A 1 18.94 18.86 -6.31
C MET A 1 17.96 18.08 -5.43
N THR A 2 16.94 17.41 -5.98
CA THR A 2 15.97 16.61 -5.21
C THR A 2 16.31 15.12 -5.11
N GLN A 3 17.33 14.65 -5.82
CA GLN A 3 17.69 13.23 -5.93
C GLN A 3 17.90 12.53 -4.57
N GLN A 4 18.52 13.18 -3.59
CA GLN A 4 18.74 12.57 -2.27
C GLN A 4 17.42 12.18 -1.57
N TYR A 5 16.36 12.97 -1.74
CA TYR A 5 15.05 12.67 -1.16
C TYR A 5 14.34 11.57 -1.94
N TRP A 6 14.58 11.47 -3.24
CA TRP A 6 14.12 10.34 -4.04
C TRP A 6 14.77 9.04 -3.57
N THR A 7 16.08 9.04 -3.38
CA THR A 7 16.82 7.91 -2.82
C THR A 7 16.28 7.53 -1.44
N GLU A 8 16.09 8.49 -0.53
CA GLU A 8 15.52 8.21 0.78
C GLU A 8 14.08 7.65 0.70
N ILE A 9 13.23 8.13 -0.21
CA ILE A 9 11.89 7.54 -0.43
C ILE A 9 12.02 6.05 -0.76
N CYS A 10 12.89 5.70 -1.71
CA CYS A 10 13.06 4.32 -2.14
C CYS A 10 13.62 3.45 -1.01
N ASP A 11 14.65 3.92 -0.32
CA ASP A 11 15.31 3.18 0.76
C ASP A 11 14.36 2.92 1.94
N GLU A 12 13.56 3.93 2.34
CA GLU A 12 12.63 3.81 3.46
C GLU A 12 11.46 2.87 3.15
N ILE A 13 10.93 2.92 1.92
CA ILE A 13 9.87 2.01 1.48
C ILE A 13 10.42 0.59 1.40
N ASP A 14 11.58 0.39 0.79
CA ASP A 14 12.22 -0.93 0.69
C ASP A 14 12.50 -1.52 2.07
N ALA A 15 13.07 -0.73 3.00
CA ALA A 15 13.30 -1.12 4.37
C ALA A 15 11.99 -1.54 5.07
N GLY A 16 10.88 -0.82 4.83
CA GLY A 16 9.55 -1.16 5.32
C GLY A 16 9.05 -2.56 4.89
N THR A 17 9.47 -3.04 3.72
CA THR A 17 9.08 -4.39 3.25
C THR A 17 9.90 -5.50 3.92
N ARG A 18 11.14 -5.21 4.31
CA ARG A 18 12.10 -6.20 4.85
C ARG A 18 12.12 -6.26 6.39
N LEU A 19 11.94 -5.13 7.06
CA LEU A 19 12.09 -5.01 8.51
C LEU A 19 10.71 -5.00 9.19
N SER A 20 10.53 -5.79 10.25
CA SER A 20 9.22 -6.00 10.88
C SER A 20 8.76 -4.88 11.79
N ASP A 21 9.68 -4.08 12.30
CA ASP A 21 9.51 -2.96 13.22
C ASP A 21 9.63 -1.59 12.53
N HIS A 22 10.02 -1.57 11.25
CA HIS A 22 10.18 -0.32 10.52
C HIS A 22 8.83 0.42 10.36
N PRO A 23 8.77 1.75 10.59
CA PRO A 23 7.53 2.51 10.52
C PRO A 23 6.81 2.39 9.17
N PHE A 24 7.55 2.25 8.06
CA PHE A 24 6.98 2.10 6.72
C PHE A 24 6.54 0.66 6.38
N ARG A 25 6.58 -0.28 7.32
CA ARG A 25 5.92 -1.59 7.14
C ARG A 25 4.43 -1.45 6.90
N TYR A 26 3.83 -0.46 7.55
CA TYR A 26 2.40 -0.18 7.48
C TYR A 26 2.15 1.14 6.74
N ALA A 27 1.25 1.10 5.76
CA ALA A 27 0.77 2.29 5.07
C ALA A 27 -0.72 2.49 5.38
N THR A 28 -1.16 3.74 5.47
CA THR A 28 -2.61 4.03 5.43
C THR A 28 -3.05 4.15 3.98
N LEU A 29 -3.93 3.26 3.52
CA LEU A 29 -4.53 3.28 2.19
C LEU A 29 -5.86 4.02 2.21
N ALA A 30 -5.99 5.04 1.37
CA ALA A 30 -7.22 5.74 1.05
C ALA A 30 -7.82 5.23 -0.27
N THR A 31 -9.11 4.94 -0.27
CA THR A 31 -9.90 4.56 -1.46
C THR A 31 -11.21 5.33 -1.47
N VAL A 32 -11.75 5.62 -2.64
CA VAL A 32 -13.06 6.24 -2.81
C VAL A 32 -13.88 5.39 -3.78
N GLY A 33 -15.04 4.89 -3.35
CA GLY A 33 -15.99 4.19 -4.25
C GLY A 33 -16.99 5.15 -4.91
N LEU A 34 -18.03 4.62 -5.54
CA LEU A 34 -19.06 5.41 -6.23
C LEU A 34 -19.84 6.37 -5.31
N GLU A 35 -19.95 6.03 -4.03
CA GLU A 35 -20.58 6.89 -3.00
C GLU A 35 -19.76 8.16 -2.70
N LYS A 36 -18.55 8.29 -3.26
CA LYS A 36 -17.64 9.45 -3.07
C LYS A 36 -17.23 9.71 -1.62
N VAL A 37 -17.42 8.74 -0.73
CA VAL A 37 -16.93 8.79 0.66
C VAL A 37 -15.50 8.22 0.73
N PRO A 38 -14.51 9.00 1.18
CA PRO A 38 -13.16 8.49 1.43
C PRO A 38 -13.17 7.47 2.56
N ARG A 39 -12.50 6.35 2.33
CA ARG A 39 -12.32 5.30 3.34
C ARG A 39 -10.85 5.01 3.51
N LEU A 40 -10.42 4.92 4.75
CA LEU A 40 -9.04 4.69 5.17
C LEU A 40 -8.93 3.33 5.85
N ARG A 41 -7.76 2.71 5.77
CA ARG A 41 -7.35 1.55 6.57
C ARG A 41 -5.85 1.38 6.49
N THR A 42 -5.27 0.72 7.47
CA THR A 42 -3.88 0.28 7.41
C THR A 42 -3.74 -0.95 6.52
N ILE A 43 -2.69 -1.00 5.71
CA ILE A 43 -2.26 -2.15 4.91
C ILE A 43 -0.78 -2.45 5.20
N VAL A 44 -0.36 -3.68 4.94
CA VAL A 44 1.07 -4.05 4.92
C VAL A 44 1.53 -4.06 3.48
N VAL A 45 2.53 -3.24 3.15
CA VAL A 45 3.21 -3.33 1.85
C VAL A 45 4.23 -4.45 1.92
N ARG A 46 4.09 -5.42 1.01
CA ARG A 46 4.81 -6.69 1.02
C ARG A 46 6.01 -6.71 0.09
N GLU A 47 5.97 -5.89 -0.95
CA GLU A 47 7.04 -5.77 -1.94
C GLU A 47 7.04 -4.34 -2.49
N PHE A 48 8.24 -3.88 -2.82
CA PHE A 48 8.48 -2.64 -3.54
C PHE A 48 9.51 -2.89 -4.64
N ASP A 49 9.14 -2.53 -5.86
CA ASP A 49 10.02 -2.54 -7.03
C ASP A 49 10.46 -1.08 -7.28
N PRO A 50 11.70 -0.69 -6.95
CA PRO A 50 12.17 0.67 -7.12
C PRO A 50 12.44 1.04 -8.59
N GLU A 51 12.69 0.06 -9.47
CA GLU A 51 12.92 0.32 -10.90
C GLU A 51 11.63 0.73 -11.60
N GLN A 52 10.54 0.02 -11.29
CA GLN A 52 9.21 0.29 -11.83
C GLN A 52 8.39 1.25 -10.96
N MET A 53 8.92 1.62 -9.79
CA MET A 53 8.19 2.32 -8.73
C MET A 53 6.84 1.67 -8.45
N ARG A 54 6.83 0.40 -8.06
CA ARG A 54 5.58 -0.37 -7.86
C ARG A 54 5.51 -0.91 -6.44
N LEU A 55 4.39 -0.66 -5.78
CA LEU A 55 4.10 -1.16 -4.43
C LEU A 55 3.14 -2.34 -4.55
N THR A 56 3.36 -3.41 -3.78
CA THR A 56 2.47 -4.57 -3.75
C THR A 56 1.97 -4.82 -2.33
N PHE A 57 0.67 -5.04 -2.18
CA PHE A 57 0.07 -5.51 -0.94
C PHE A 57 -0.92 -6.64 -1.19
N PHE A 58 -1.20 -7.41 -0.14
CA PHE A 58 -2.12 -8.56 -0.20
C PHE A 58 -3.42 -8.22 0.52
N THR A 59 -4.54 -8.76 0.03
CA THR A 59 -5.86 -8.55 0.62
C THR A 59 -6.81 -9.67 0.23
N ASP A 60 -7.96 -9.75 0.92
CA ASP A 60 -9.10 -10.53 0.45
C ASP A 60 -9.80 -9.84 -0.74
N ALA A 61 -10.04 -10.59 -1.81
CA ALA A 61 -10.66 -10.17 -3.08
C ALA A 61 -12.10 -9.67 -2.93
N ARG A 62 -12.82 -10.11 -1.88
CA ARG A 62 -14.21 -9.76 -1.57
C ARG A 62 -14.33 -8.53 -0.68
N SER A 63 -13.21 -8.02 -0.16
CA SER A 63 -13.22 -6.89 0.77
C SER A 63 -13.68 -5.58 0.10
N LYS A 64 -14.31 -4.68 0.88
CA LYS A 64 -14.84 -3.40 0.36
C LYS A 64 -13.82 -2.56 -0.40
N LYS A 65 -12.53 -2.61 -0.03
CA LYS A 65 -11.48 -1.87 -0.74
C LYS A 65 -11.30 -2.35 -2.19
N MET A 66 -11.49 -3.64 -2.46
CA MET A 66 -11.41 -4.20 -3.80
C MET A 66 -12.56 -3.72 -4.68
N LEU A 67 -13.76 -3.61 -4.12
CA LEU A 67 -14.89 -2.98 -4.80
C LEU A 67 -14.58 -1.51 -5.14
N HIS A 68 -14.09 -0.72 -4.18
CA HIS A 68 -13.76 0.69 -4.45
C HIS A 68 -12.66 0.83 -5.50
N ILE A 69 -11.61 -0.01 -5.45
CA ILE A 69 -10.53 0.02 -6.44
C ILE A 69 -11.05 -0.32 -7.84
N LYS A 70 -12.01 -1.25 -7.95
CA LYS A 70 -12.68 -1.58 -9.22
C LYS A 70 -13.49 -0.40 -9.76
N GLU A 71 -14.18 0.33 -8.87
CA GLU A 71 -15.00 1.50 -9.24
C GLU A 71 -14.15 2.74 -9.56
N ASN A 72 -13.07 2.94 -8.82
CA ASN A 72 -12.11 4.02 -8.97
C ASN A 72 -10.74 3.55 -8.47
N ASN A 73 -9.85 3.32 -9.43
CA ASN A 73 -8.52 2.80 -9.18
C ASN A 73 -7.53 3.86 -8.66
N LYS A 74 -7.92 5.14 -8.56
CA LYS A 74 -7.09 6.18 -7.97
C LYS A 74 -7.12 6.06 -6.45
N VAL A 75 -5.95 5.77 -5.88
CA VAL A 75 -5.77 5.60 -4.45
C VAL A 75 -4.73 6.59 -3.93
N SER A 76 -4.74 6.81 -2.62
CA SER A 76 -3.66 7.51 -1.93
C SER A 76 -3.12 6.68 -0.78
N LEU A 77 -1.81 6.76 -0.55
CA LEU A 77 -1.15 6.17 0.61
C LEU A 77 -0.53 7.25 1.46
N LEU A 78 -0.52 7.01 2.77
CA LEU A 78 0.22 7.81 3.74
C LEU A 78 1.16 6.90 4.50
N TYR A 79 2.43 7.28 4.52
CA TYR A 79 3.45 6.75 5.42
C TYR A 79 3.89 7.83 6.40
N TYR A 80 4.24 7.40 7.62
CA TYR A 80 4.80 8.29 8.62
C TYR A 80 5.90 7.58 9.42
N HIS A 81 7.08 8.20 9.47
CA HIS A 81 8.23 7.75 10.24
C HIS A 81 8.38 8.71 11.43
N PRO A 82 8.05 8.27 12.65
CA PRO A 82 8.03 9.17 13.81
C PRO A 82 9.42 9.68 14.19
N GLU A 83 10.44 8.82 14.16
CA GLU A 83 11.81 9.25 14.56
C GLU A 83 12.43 10.25 13.57
N LYS A 84 12.25 10.03 12.27
CA LYS A 84 12.69 10.95 11.20
C LYS A 84 11.78 12.17 11.02
N LEU A 85 10.61 12.18 11.67
CA LEU A 85 9.51 13.13 11.41
C LEU A 85 9.22 13.27 9.90
N LEU A 86 9.25 12.13 9.19
CA LEU A 86 9.12 12.03 7.75
C LEU A 86 7.73 11.51 7.39
N GLN A 87 7.01 12.23 6.54
CA GLN A 87 5.74 11.83 5.98
C GLN A 87 5.87 11.69 4.47
N LEU A 88 5.39 10.57 3.92
CA LEU A 88 5.20 10.41 2.48
C LEU A 88 3.71 10.33 2.17
N ARG A 89 3.26 11.14 1.21
CA ARG A 89 1.95 11.01 0.58
C ARG A 89 2.13 10.52 -0.84
N ILE A 90 1.50 9.41 -1.18
CA ILE A 90 1.60 8.79 -2.50
C ILE A 90 0.22 8.83 -3.14
N GLU A 91 0.14 9.24 -4.40
CA GLU A 91 -1.04 9.09 -5.24
C GLU A 91 -0.70 8.11 -6.38
N GLY A 92 -1.57 7.13 -6.61
CA GLY A 92 -1.28 6.06 -7.56
C GLY A 92 -2.53 5.40 -8.13
N ILE A 93 -2.29 4.56 -9.14
CA ILE A 93 -3.29 3.69 -9.75
C ILE A 93 -3.14 2.29 -9.17
N ALA A 94 -4.17 1.80 -8.49
CA ALA A 94 -4.23 0.45 -7.94
C ALA A 94 -4.86 -0.53 -8.93
N TYR A 95 -4.29 -1.72 -9.08
CA TYR A 95 -4.86 -2.78 -9.90
C TYR A 95 -4.63 -4.15 -9.27
N ARG A 96 -5.59 -5.05 -9.50
CA ARG A 96 -5.48 -6.45 -9.08
C ARG A 96 -4.55 -7.17 -10.06
N GLU A 97 -3.60 -7.91 -9.51
CA GLU A 97 -2.76 -8.83 -10.29
C GLU A 97 -3.57 -10.03 -10.79
N LYS A 98 -3.29 -10.47 -12.01
CA LYS A 98 -4.02 -11.51 -12.72
C LYS A 98 -3.13 -12.66 -13.22
N ASP A 99 -1.82 -12.54 -13.10
CA ASP A 99 -0.91 -13.64 -13.41
C ASP A 99 -1.05 -14.75 -12.36
N ASP A 100 -1.64 -15.87 -12.78
CA ASP A 100 -1.92 -17.01 -11.90
C ASP A 100 -0.66 -17.66 -11.32
N ALA A 101 0.45 -17.68 -12.07
CA ALA A 101 1.70 -18.25 -11.61
C ALA A 101 2.28 -17.41 -10.47
N LEU A 102 2.23 -16.09 -10.63
CA LEU A 102 2.72 -15.15 -9.63
C LEU A 102 1.78 -15.07 -8.40
N LEU A 103 0.46 -15.16 -8.59
CA LEU A 103 -0.49 -15.30 -7.47
C LEU A 103 -0.22 -16.57 -6.66
N SER A 104 0.02 -17.70 -7.34
CA SER A 104 0.35 -18.98 -6.69
C SER A 104 1.66 -18.89 -5.92
N ALA A 105 2.70 -18.31 -6.53
CA ALA A 105 3.99 -18.11 -5.87
C ALA A 105 3.88 -17.27 -4.59
N TYR A 106 3.12 -16.17 -4.61
CA TYR A 106 2.89 -15.37 -3.41
C TYR A 106 2.10 -16.12 -2.35
N TRP A 107 1.07 -16.88 -2.74
CA TRP A 107 0.28 -17.68 -1.81
C TRP A 107 1.13 -18.73 -1.09
N GLU A 108 1.96 -19.44 -1.85
CA GLU A 108 2.89 -20.43 -1.33
C GLU A 108 3.92 -19.81 -0.38
N GLY A 109 4.38 -18.59 -0.68
CA GLY A 109 5.29 -17.83 0.18
C GLY A 109 4.69 -17.29 1.49
N ILE A 110 3.36 -17.25 1.63
CA ILE A 110 2.72 -16.86 2.89
C ILE A 110 2.84 -18.00 3.91
N ARG A 111 3.33 -17.65 5.11
CA ARG A 111 3.34 -18.57 6.26
C ARG A 111 1.94 -19.11 6.53
N GLU A 112 1.84 -20.42 6.75
CA GLU A 112 0.55 -21.12 6.92
C GLU A 112 -0.38 -20.45 7.95
N ALA A 113 0.18 -20.06 9.11
CA ALA A 113 -0.57 -19.36 10.16
C ALA A 113 -1.16 -18.00 9.73
N SER A 114 -0.64 -17.38 8.67
CA SER A 114 -1.12 -16.12 8.09
C SER A 114 -2.04 -16.32 6.89
N ARG A 115 -2.14 -17.54 6.33
CA ARG A 115 -3.07 -17.84 5.23
C ARG A 115 -4.53 -17.74 5.68
N LYS A 116 -4.80 -18.01 6.97
CA LYS A 116 -6.13 -17.90 7.58
C LYS A 116 -6.80 -16.53 7.38
N ASP A 117 -6.00 -15.47 7.23
CA ASP A 117 -6.50 -14.10 7.03
C ASP A 117 -7.25 -13.95 5.68
N TYR A 118 -7.05 -14.90 4.75
CA TYR A 118 -7.67 -14.93 3.42
C TYR A 118 -8.63 -16.11 3.23
N THR A 119 -8.84 -16.94 4.24
CA THR A 119 -9.67 -18.15 4.12
C THR A 119 -10.89 -18.13 5.02
N THR A 120 -11.31 -16.95 5.49
CA THR A 120 -12.60 -16.82 6.16
C THR A 120 -13.74 -17.14 5.20
N GLU A 121 -14.75 -17.90 5.64
CA GLU A 121 -15.92 -18.20 4.80
C GLU A 121 -16.68 -16.92 4.47
N GLU A 122 -16.87 -16.06 5.47
CA GLU A 122 -17.48 -14.74 5.30
C GLU A 122 -16.47 -13.69 4.83
N ARG A 123 -16.96 -12.70 4.08
CA ARG A 123 -16.10 -11.61 3.58
C ARG A 123 -15.64 -10.69 4.73
N PRO A 124 -14.45 -10.06 4.63
CA PRO A 124 -14.03 -9.07 5.62
C PRO A 124 -15.00 -7.90 5.77
N GLY A 125 -15.44 -7.67 7.01
CA GLY A 125 -16.44 -6.65 7.37
C GLY A 125 -17.88 -7.14 7.32
N ALA A 126 -18.12 -8.44 7.13
CA ALA A 126 -19.41 -9.07 7.43
C ALA A 126 -19.69 -9.06 8.94
N GLU A 127 -20.97 -9.07 9.30
CA GLU A 127 -21.41 -9.14 10.69
C GLU A 127 -21.26 -10.58 11.21
N ILE A 128 -20.68 -10.72 12.40
CA ILE A 128 -20.55 -11.99 13.12
C ILE A 128 -21.15 -11.81 14.52
N LYS A 129 -21.64 -12.89 15.12
CA LYS A 129 -22.26 -12.82 16.46
C LYS A 129 -21.24 -12.75 17.60
N GLY A 130 -19.98 -13.08 17.34
CA GLY A 130 -18.88 -13.03 18.31
C GLY A 130 -17.53 -13.34 17.66
N PRO A 131 -16.41 -12.99 18.31
CA PRO A 131 -15.07 -13.12 17.73
C PRO A 131 -14.63 -14.56 17.45
N ASP A 132 -15.18 -15.53 18.19
CA ASP A 132 -14.86 -16.96 18.02
C ASP A 132 -15.77 -17.65 17.00
N GLN A 133 -16.70 -16.92 16.38
CA GLN A 133 -17.64 -17.45 15.39
C GLN A 133 -17.19 -17.08 13.98
N VAL A 134 -15.97 -17.47 13.65
CA VAL A 134 -15.38 -17.28 12.32
C VAL A 134 -15.02 -18.64 11.76
N ASP A 135 -15.73 -19.02 10.70
CA ASP A 135 -15.46 -20.24 9.97
C ASP A 135 -14.41 -20.00 8.88
N TYR A 136 -13.63 -21.04 8.59
CA TYR A 136 -12.54 -21.01 7.63
C TYR A 136 -12.70 -22.10 6.58
N MET A 137 -12.50 -21.72 5.32
CA MET A 137 -12.41 -22.62 4.18
C MET A 137 -10.95 -23.02 3.89
N GLN A 138 -10.78 -24.01 3.01
CA GLN A 138 -9.47 -24.33 2.42
C GLN A 138 -9.31 -23.58 1.10
N GLY A 139 -8.05 -23.42 0.65
CA GLY A 139 -7.75 -22.82 -0.64
C GLY A 139 -7.26 -21.37 -0.55
N SER A 140 -7.21 -20.72 -1.71
CA SER A 140 -6.69 -19.36 -1.92
C SER A 140 -7.63 -18.49 -2.75
N GLU A 141 -8.89 -18.90 -2.88
CA GLU A 141 -9.90 -18.30 -3.77
C GLU A 141 -10.10 -16.80 -3.50
N ASN A 142 -9.99 -16.41 -2.23
CA ASN A 142 -10.14 -15.03 -1.81
C ASN A 142 -8.82 -14.28 -1.76
N PHE A 143 -7.67 -14.95 -1.92
CA PHE A 143 -6.38 -14.29 -1.93
C PHE A 143 -6.26 -13.37 -3.16
N ALA A 144 -5.91 -12.11 -2.91
CA ALA A 144 -5.72 -11.12 -3.94
C ALA A 144 -4.43 -10.35 -3.69
N VAL A 145 -3.70 -10.13 -4.78
CA VAL A 145 -2.54 -9.26 -4.82
C VAL A 145 -2.93 -7.97 -5.53
N VAL A 146 -2.63 -6.85 -4.91
CA VAL A 146 -2.89 -5.52 -5.46
C VAL A 146 -1.57 -4.80 -5.62
N ARG A 147 -1.36 -4.30 -6.83
CA ARG A 147 -0.22 -3.44 -7.18
C ARG A 147 -0.70 -2.01 -7.25
N ILE A 148 0.17 -1.08 -6.84
CA ILE A 148 -0.06 0.36 -6.94
C ILE A 148 1.09 0.94 -7.75
N GLN A 149 0.73 1.64 -8.82
CA GLN A 149 1.65 2.42 -9.63
C GLN A 149 1.51 3.90 -9.22
N PRO A 150 2.43 4.45 -8.42
CA PRO A 150 2.48 5.87 -8.11
C PRO A 150 2.65 6.71 -9.37
N PHE A 151 1.96 7.84 -9.42
CA PHE A 151 2.20 8.92 -10.39
C PHE A 151 2.59 10.23 -9.70
N ARG A 152 2.41 10.32 -8.37
CA ARG A 152 2.85 11.46 -7.56
C ARG A 152 3.26 10.99 -6.17
N ILE A 153 4.37 11.53 -5.67
CA ILE A 153 4.87 11.30 -4.31
C ILE A 153 5.23 12.65 -3.71
N GLU A 154 4.73 12.94 -2.52
CA GLU A 154 5.09 14.13 -1.75
C GLU A 154 5.85 13.70 -0.50
N TYR A 155 7.07 14.20 -0.37
CA TYR A 155 7.96 14.05 0.77
C TYR A 155 7.83 15.29 1.66
N LEU A 156 7.53 15.10 2.93
CA LEU A 156 7.55 16.15 3.94
C LEU A 156 8.37 15.69 5.13
N GLN A 157 9.47 16.39 5.43
CA GLN A 157 10.28 16.13 6.61
C GLN A 157 10.30 17.37 7.51
N LEU A 158 9.79 17.21 8.74
CA LEU A 158 9.82 18.26 9.74
C LEU A 158 11.20 18.30 10.39
N ARG A 159 12.00 19.30 10.03
CA ARG A 159 13.32 19.52 10.63
C ARG A 159 13.62 21.00 10.82
N ARG A 160 14.66 21.31 11.61
CA ARG A 160 15.17 22.67 11.84
C ARG A 160 16.48 22.90 11.07
N PRO A 161 16.78 24.13 10.62
CA PRO A 161 15.94 25.33 10.72
C PRO A 161 14.75 25.30 9.76
N ASN A 162 14.86 24.60 8.62
CA ASN A 162 13.84 24.58 7.56
C ASN A 162 13.26 23.18 7.38
N HIS A 163 11.93 23.08 7.43
CA HIS A 163 11.22 21.90 6.96
C HIS A 163 11.48 21.70 5.47
N ILE A 164 11.48 20.45 5.02
CA ILE A 164 11.62 20.11 3.61
C ILE A 164 10.29 19.60 3.11
N ARG A 165 9.84 20.14 1.97
CA ARG A 165 8.75 19.56 1.21
C ARG A 165 9.15 19.44 -0.25
N VAL A 166 9.01 18.25 -0.81
CA VAL A 166 9.34 17.96 -2.20
C VAL A 166 8.20 17.17 -2.82
N ARG A 167 7.75 17.58 -3.99
CA ARG A 167 6.80 16.81 -4.79
C ARG A 167 7.52 16.20 -5.98
N PHE A 168 7.45 14.88 -6.08
CA PHE A 168 7.82 14.12 -7.26
C PHE A 168 6.58 13.81 -8.09
N SER A 169 6.64 14.09 -9.39
CA SER A 169 5.58 13.74 -10.34
C SER A 169 6.16 12.90 -11.47
N ARG A 170 5.40 11.88 -11.88
CA ARG A 170 5.73 11.07 -13.06
C ARG A 170 5.18 11.74 -14.32
N THR A 171 6.05 11.97 -15.29
CA THR A 171 5.72 12.41 -16.65
C THR A 171 6.33 11.42 -17.61
N ASP A 172 5.47 10.76 -18.39
CA ASP A 172 5.80 9.57 -19.19
C ASP A 172 6.44 8.48 -18.30
N ASP A 173 7.74 8.24 -18.46
CA ASP A 173 8.53 7.27 -17.68
C ASP A 173 9.63 7.91 -16.84
N SER A 174 9.56 9.24 -16.65
CA SER A 174 10.53 9.99 -15.87
C SER A 174 9.90 10.61 -14.62
N TRP A 175 10.70 10.70 -13.56
CA TRP A 175 10.33 11.41 -12.34
C TRP A 175 11.07 12.73 -12.27
N SER A 176 10.32 13.80 -12.00
CA SER A 176 10.86 15.13 -11.72
C SER A 176 10.42 15.56 -10.32
N GLY A 177 11.30 16.29 -9.62
CA GLY A 177 11.07 16.71 -8.24
C GLY A 177 11.17 18.23 -8.08
N ASP A 178 10.14 18.83 -7.50
CA ASP A 178 10.06 20.26 -7.18
C ASP A 178 10.04 20.48 -5.67
N PHE A 179 10.83 21.44 -5.18
CA PHE A 179 10.67 21.91 -3.80
C PHE A 179 9.37 22.71 -3.66
N LEU A 180 8.67 22.48 -2.55
CA LEU A 180 7.46 23.19 -2.19
C LEU A 180 7.68 23.95 -0.88
N VAL A 181 6.85 24.98 -0.66
CA VAL A 181 6.73 25.57 0.67
C VAL A 181 6.14 24.51 1.61
N PRO A 182 6.78 24.23 2.77
CA PRO A 182 6.32 23.25 3.74
C PRO A 182 4.89 23.47 4.22
#